data_AF-A0A2D7GCX2-F1
#
_entry.id   AF-A0A2D7GCX2-F1
#
_cell.length_a   1.000
_cell.length_b   1.000
_cell.length_c   1.000
_cell.angle_alpha   90.00
_cell.angle_beta   90.00
_cell.angle_gamma   90.00
#
_symmetry.space_group_name_H-M   'P 1'
#
loop_
_entity.id
_entity.type
_entity.pdbx_description
1 polymer ?
#
loop_
_entity_poly.entity_id
_entity_poly.type
_entity_poly.pdbx_seq_one_letter_code
_entity_poly.pdbx_strand_id
1 'polypeptide(L)' 'MKKIKTGDLVKYKNLHGHVVSGKFVSKSWTGLVIEVKENSVNKSGKNIIVWWSSGIRGLEHESALDVISESGGSC' A
#
# COMPACT_ATOMS: atom_id res chain seq x y z
N MET A 1 -6.30 -12.76 4.81
CA MET A 1 -5.82 -11.44 4.32
C MET A 1 -5.66 -11.54 2.81
N LYS A 2 -6.19 -10.58 2.04
CA LYS A 2 -6.04 -10.56 0.57
C LYS A 2 -4.59 -10.24 0.19
N LYS A 3 -4.06 -10.92 -0.83
CA LYS A 3 -2.68 -10.77 -1.30
C LYS A 3 -2.57 -9.55 -2.21
N ILE A 4 -1.73 -8.58 -1.84
CA ILE A 4 -1.54 -7.35 -2.64
C ILE A 4 -0.67 -7.63 -3.88
N LYS A 5 -1.05 -7.07 -5.03
CA LYS A 5 -0.37 -7.20 -6.32
C LYS A 5 -0.14 -5.84 -6.98
N THR A 6 0.78 -5.81 -7.93
CA THR A 6 0.98 -4.65 -8.81
C THR A 6 -0.31 -4.37 -9.57
N GLY A 7 -0.71 -3.10 -9.61
CA GLY A 7 -1.95 -2.61 -10.20
C GLY A 7 -3.10 -2.44 -9.21
N ASP A 8 -3.02 -3.02 -8.01
CA ASP A 8 -4.06 -2.84 -7.00
C ASP A 8 -4.11 -1.39 -6.50
N LEU A 9 -5.32 -0.90 -6.24
CA LEU A 9 -5.54 0.33 -5.50
C LEU A 9 -5.60 0.01 -4.01
N VAL A 10 -4.79 0.73 -3.24
CA VAL A 10 -4.64 0.53 -1.80
C VAL A 10 -4.90 1.81 -1.02
N LYS A 11 -5.23 1.64 0.25
CA LYS A 11 -5.24 2.68 1.28
C LYS A 11 -4.55 2.13 2.54
N TYR A 12 -4.25 2.98 3.50
CA TYR A 12 -3.81 2.50 4.81
C TYR A 12 -4.97 1.91 5.63
N LYS A 13 -4.70 0.80 6.34
CA LYS A 13 -5.65 0.10 7.24
C LYS A 13 -6.13 0.96 8.41
N ASN A 14 -5.20 1.64 9.07
CA ASN A 14 -5.45 2.36 10.32
C ASN A 14 -4.98 3.82 10.23
N LEU A 15 -5.74 4.67 9.53
CA LEU A 15 -5.52 6.12 9.58
C LEU A 15 -6.28 6.74 10.75
N HIS A 16 -5.90 6.36 11.98
CA HIS A 16 -6.25 7.15 13.17
C HIS A 16 -5.27 8.31 13.30
N GLY A 17 -5.24 9.25 12.34
CA GLY A 17 -4.47 10.49 12.45
C GLY A 17 -3.04 10.34 12.96
N HIS A 18 -2.39 9.20 12.70
CA HIS A 18 -1.08 8.91 13.26
C HIS A 18 -0.05 9.51 12.32
N VAL A 19 0.64 10.54 12.81
CA VAL A 19 1.82 11.12 12.16
C VAL A 19 2.92 10.08 12.21
N VAL A 20 3.06 9.30 11.14
CA VAL A 20 4.21 8.41 10.97
C VAL A 20 5.32 9.24 10.30
N SER A 21 6.39 9.53 11.05
CA SER A 21 7.56 10.29 10.57
C SER A 21 7.28 11.68 9.99
N GLY A 22 6.40 12.48 10.62
CA GLY A 22 6.15 13.86 10.22
C GLY A 22 5.30 14.05 8.96
N LYS A 23 4.79 12.95 8.36
CA LYS A 23 3.89 13.03 7.21
C LYS A 23 2.44 12.93 7.68
N PHE A 24 1.67 13.99 7.42
CA PHE A 24 0.23 13.95 7.63
C PHE A 24 -0.41 13.09 6.53
N VAL A 25 -0.74 11.84 6.87
CA VAL A 25 -1.40 10.92 5.95
C VAL A 25 -2.91 11.09 6.14
N SER A 26 -3.59 11.62 5.11
CA SER A 26 -5.04 11.81 5.14
C SER A 26 -5.76 10.48 4.89
N LYS A 27 -6.91 10.27 5.55
CA LYS A 27 -7.84 9.14 5.35
C LYS A 27 -8.23 8.91 3.88
N SER A 28 -8.10 9.94 3.05
CA SER A 28 -8.43 9.93 1.62
C SER A 28 -7.27 9.50 0.71
N TRP A 29 -6.08 9.24 1.25
CA TRP A 29 -4.94 8.85 0.42
C TRP A 29 -5.12 7.44 -0.10
N THR A 30 -5.52 7.37 -1.36
CA THR A 30 -5.43 6.17 -2.18
C THR A 30 -4.11 6.17 -2.92
N GLY A 31 -3.57 4.98 -3.16
CA GLY A 31 -2.34 4.81 -3.93
C GLY A 31 -2.43 3.60 -4.84
N LEU A 32 -1.72 3.66 -5.96
CA LEU A 32 -1.59 2.57 -6.90
C LEU A 32 -0.34 1.77 -6.55
N VAL A 33 -0.48 0.45 -6.40
CA VAL A 33 0.67 -0.43 -6.22
C VAL A 33 1.43 -0.53 -7.54
N ILE A 34 2.67 -0.03 -7.55
CA ILE A 34 3.52 -0.06 -8.74
C ILE A 34 4.52 -1.21 -8.72
N GLU A 35 4.89 -1.70 -7.54
CA GLU A 35 5.82 -2.82 -7.40
C GLU A 35 5.61 -3.56 -6.09
N VAL A 36 5.72 -4.89 -6.10
CA VAL A 36 5.71 -5.73 -4.90
C VAL A 36 7.05 -6.44 -4.82
N LYS A 37 7.87 -6.08 -3.83
CA LYS A 37 9.17 -6.71 -3.55
C LYS A 37 9.03 -7.70 -2.41
N GLU A 38 9.22 -8.98 -2.72
CA GLU A 38 9.33 -10.01 -1.69
C GLU A 38 10.66 -9.85 -0.97
N ASN A 39 10.63 -9.70 0.35
CA ASN A 39 11.85 -9.56 1.13
C ASN A 39 12.44 -10.96 1.36
N SER A 40 13.49 -11.33 0.60
CA SER A 40 14.10 -12.66 0.66
C SER A 40 14.76 -12.98 2.01
N VAL A 41 14.94 -11.99 2.89
CA VAL A 41 15.70 -12.13 4.14
C VAL A 41 14.81 -12.43 5.36
N ASN A 42 13.53 -12.03 5.36
CA ASN A 42 12.60 -12.29 6.46
C ASN A 42 11.23 -12.74 5.92
N LYS A 43 10.86 -13.98 6.23
CA LYS A 43 9.65 -14.68 5.76
C LYS A 43 8.29 -14.07 6.18
N SER A 44 8.22 -12.85 6.68
CA SER A 44 6.98 -12.31 7.27
C SER A 44 6.46 -10.99 6.69
N GLY A 45 6.98 -10.50 5.56
CA GLY A 45 6.46 -9.26 5.00
C GLY A 45 6.94 -8.93 3.59
N LYS A 46 6.01 -8.47 2.74
CA LYS A 46 6.32 -7.89 1.43
C LYS A 46 6.44 -6.37 1.56
N ASN A 47 7.51 -5.84 0.96
CA ASN A 47 7.67 -4.40 0.79
C ASN A 47 6.95 -4.01 -0.51
N ILE A 48 6.06 -3.03 -0.41
CA ILE A 48 5.17 -2.61 -1.48
C ILE A 48 5.49 -1.19 -1.83
N ILE A 49 5.78 -0.93 -3.10
CA ILE A 49 5.97 0.42 -3.59
C ILE A 49 4.62 0.93 -4.09
N VAL A 50 4.19 2.05 -3.53
CA VAL A 50 2.91 2.68 -3.84
C VAL A 50 3.15 4.06 -4.43
N TRP A 51 2.45 4.36 -5.53
CA TRP A 51 2.31 5.71 -6.04
C TRP A 51 1.04 6.34 -5.46
N TRP A 52 1.21 7.23 -4.49
CA TRP A 52 0.09 7.88 -3.82
C TRP A 52 -0.56 8.93 -4.70
N SER A 53 -1.87 9.13 -4.52
CA SER A 53 -2.65 10.21 -5.17
C SER A 53 -2.12 11.62 -4.89
N SER A 54 -1.33 11.78 -3.82
CA SER A 54 -0.58 13.02 -3.54
C SER A 54 0.63 13.26 -4.45
N GLY A 55 0.92 12.35 -5.38
CA GLY A 55 2.08 12.40 -6.27
C GLY A 55 3.38 11.91 -5.63
N ILE A 56 3.32 11.33 -4.44
CA ILE A 56 4.49 10.84 -3.70
C ILE A 56 4.64 9.33 -3.92
N ARG A 57 5.85 8.89 -4.22
CA ARG A 57 6.23 7.47 -4.19
C ARG A 57 6.60 7.06 -2.77
N GLY A 58 5.90 6.07 -2.22
CA GLY A 58 6.13 5.53 -0.87
C GLY A 58 6.56 4.06 -0.90
N LEU A 59 7.43 3.67 0.05
CA LEU A 59 7.75 2.28 0.34
C LEU A 59 6.98 1.87 1.60
N GLU A 60 6.08 0.92 1.45
CA GLU A 60 5.10 0.54 2.47
C GLU A 60 5.19 -0.95 2.78
N HIS A 61 4.65 -1.34 3.93
CA HIS A 61 4.56 -2.74 4.32
C HIS A 61 3.14 -3.29 4.08
N GLU A 62 3.01 -4.52 3.60
CA GLU A 62 1.70 -5.15 3.32
C GLU A 62 0.73 -5.11 4.52
N SER A 63 1.24 -5.23 5.74
CA SER A 63 0.39 -5.17 6.95
C SER A 63 -0.23 -3.80 7.19
N ALA A 64 0.34 -2.72 6.64
CA ALA A 64 -0.16 -1.36 6.80
C ALA A 64 -1.26 -1.02 5.79
N LEU A 65 -1.42 -1.81 4.74
CA LEU A 65 -2.27 -1.50 3.58
C LEU A 65 -3.51 -2.40 3.52
N ASP A 66 -4.61 -1.82 3.05
CA ASP A 66 -5.85 -2.46 2.62
C ASP A 66 -6.04 -2.25 1.12
N VAL A 67 -6.42 -3.32 0.41
CA VAL A 67 -6.80 -3.25 -1.01
C VAL A 67 -8.25 -2.78 -1.11
N ILE A 68 -8.48 -1.72 -1.88
CA ILE A 68 -9.80 -1.14 -2.14
C ILE A 68 -10.33 -1.42 -3.55
N SER A 69 -9.44 -1.73 -4.50
CA SER A 69 -9.81 -2.22 -5.83
C SER A 69 -8.68 -3.08 -6.38
N GLU A 70 -9.04 -4.16 -7.06
CA GLU A 70 -8.09 -5.13 -7.61
C GLU A 70 -7.89 -4.84 -9.10
N SER A 71 -6.65 -4.83 -9.58
CA SER A 71 -6.41 -4.78 -11.03
C SER A 71 -6.71 -6.14 -11.64
N GLY A 72 -7.94 -6.28 -12.15
CA GLY A 72 -8.34 -7.41 -13.00
C GLY A 72 -9.03 -8.54 -12.24
N GLY A 73 -10.33 -8.37 -11.99
CA GLY A 73 -11.28 -9.47 -11.89
C GLY A 73 -11.89 -9.72 -13.28
N SER A 74 -11.58 -10.89 -13.83
CA SER A 74 -12.17 -11.60 -14.98
C SER A 74 -13.23 -10.88 -15.83
N CYS A 75 -12.93 -10.70 -17.11
CA CYS A 75 -13.91 -10.67 -18.19
C CYS A 75 -13.59 -11.82 -19.14
#